data_AF-A0A8H7G6J5-F1
#
_entry.id   AF-A0A8H7G6J5-F1
#
_cell.length_a   1.000
_cell.length_b   1.000
_cell.length_c   1.000
_cell.angle_alpha   90.00
_cell.angle_beta   90.00
_cell.angle_gamma   90.00
#
_symmetry.space_group_name_H-M   'P 1'
#
loop_
_entity.id
_entity.type
_entity.pdbx_description
1 polymer ?
#
loop_
_entity_poly.entity_id
_entity_poly.type
_entity_poly.pdbx_seq_one_letter_code
_entity_poly.pdbx_strand_id
1 'polypeptide(L)'
;MDKPIVKVCASLLVLTSLSWLWLRRANSNTQKKPDFLVRCTKLSLDLPQGCMDYWGPFMHESFPPRSKFSVEDIPDLSGKVMLVTGGNRGVGFEIVKALLNHNARVYMASRSADAATKAIAELKDITGREAIFVKLDLSSQTSVQTAANEFLSKEERLHVLFNNAGVMDPPLAMVSAEGYDYTFATNVMGPYLLTTTLLPALLAGATSSEDGKARVVTLASVMHRLRPTIDFDSLVDGPARVELGETALYAQSKNADIVLSKEIARRYGDRGIVSTAVNPGILNTHLMRHLDPITKMILKPALWKASYGSVCLSGKYLIPWARVGDAQASTQDENTGKFLWAWLENHTRAAPEK
;
A
#
# COMPACT_ATOMS: atom_id res chain seq x y z
N MET A 1 -23.26 1.72 11.97
CA MET A 1 -24.37 1.04 11.27
C MET A 1 -23.90 0.27 10.03
N ASP A 2 -22.62 -0.16 9.96
CA ASP A 2 -21.95 -0.52 8.69
C ASP A 2 -21.80 -2.03 8.39
N LYS A 3 -22.15 -2.90 9.34
CA LYS A 3 -22.04 -4.37 9.20
C LYS A 3 -22.85 -4.97 8.01
N PRO A 4 -24.05 -4.46 7.66
CA PRO A 4 -24.82 -4.99 6.52
C PRO A 4 -24.16 -4.66 5.17
N ILE A 5 -23.61 -3.46 5.02
CA ILE A 5 -23.04 -2.96 3.75
C ILE A 5 -21.79 -3.74 3.40
N VAL A 6 -20.90 -4.01 4.36
CA VAL A 6 -19.66 -4.79 4.11
C VAL A 6 -19.98 -6.22 3.68
N LYS A 7 -20.95 -6.89 4.34
CA LYS A 7 -21.39 -8.25 3.96
C LYS A 7 -22.07 -8.29 2.59
N VAL A 8 -22.89 -7.29 2.28
CA VAL A 8 -23.56 -7.15 0.97
C VAL A 8 -22.53 -6.91 -0.13
N CYS A 9 -21.57 -6.00 0.07
CA CYS A 9 -20.48 -5.74 -0.87
C CYS A 9 -19.58 -6.98 -1.07
N ALA A 10 -19.22 -7.72 -0.01
CA ALA A 10 -18.46 -8.96 -0.15
C ALA A 10 -19.20 -10.01 -1.01
N SER A 11 -20.52 -10.15 -0.80
CA SER A 11 -21.38 -11.09 -1.55
C SER A 11 -21.56 -10.67 -3.02
N LEU A 12 -21.63 -9.37 -3.30
CA LEU A 12 -21.66 -8.83 -4.67
C LEU A 12 -20.34 -9.01 -5.42
N LEU A 13 -19.20 -9.05 -4.72
CA LEU A 13 -17.88 -9.36 -5.29
C LEU A 13 -17.80 -10.78 -5.82
N VAL A 14 -18.44 -11.71 -5.11
CA VAL A 14 -18.60 -13.10 -5.56
C VAL A 14 -19.50 -13.14 -6.81
N LEU A 15 -20.65 -12.47 -6.79
CA LEU A 15 -21.63 -12.52 -7.90
C LEU A 15 -21.16 -11.83 -9.19
N THR A 16 -20.49 -10.68 -9.09
CA THR A 16 -19.95 -9.94 -10.25
C THR A 16 -18.78 -10.67 -10.90
N SER A 17 -17.89 -11.26 -10.09
CA SER A 17 -16.78 -12.08 -10.57
C SER A 17 -17.26 -13.37 -11.27
N LEU A 18 -18.31 -14.01 -10.76
CA LEU A 18 -18.96 -15.16 -11.39
C LEU A 18 -19.65 -14.80 -12.72
N SER A 19 -20.35 -13.66 -12.74
CA SER A 19 -21.02 -13.14 -13.95
C SER A 19 -20.04 -12.81 -15.06
N TRP A 20 -18.85 -12.31 -14.71
CA TRP A 20 -17.81 -11.98 -15.68
C TRP A 20 -17.00 -13.20 -16.13
N LEU A 21 -16.79 -14.21 -15.26
CA LEU A 21 -16.27 -15.52 -15.67
C LEU A 21 -17.16 -16.18 -16.72
N TRP A 22 -18.47 -16.01 -16.59
CA TRP A 22 -19.45 -16.47 -17.58
C TRP A 22 -19.32 -15.71 -18.91
N LEU A 23 -19.16 -14.39 -18.88
CA LEU A 23 -18.91 -13.56 -20.07
C LEU A 23 -17.59 -13.88 -20.78
N ARG A 24 -16.53 -14.25 -20.03
CA ARG A 24 -15.22 -14.61 -20.59
C ARG A 24 -15.18 -16.01 -21.21
N ARG A 25 -16.06 -16.92 -20.76
CA ARG A 25 -16.23 -18.28 -21.34
C ARG A 25 -17.16 -18.29 -22.56
N ALA A 26 -18.01 -17.29 -22.74
CA ALA A 26 -18.89 -17.19 -23.89
C ALA A 26 -18.10 -16.75 -25.16
N ASN A 27 -17.57 -17.72 -25.88
CA ASN A 27 -16.90 -17.49 -27.17
C ASN A 27 -17.93 -17.13 -28.27
N SER A 28 -17.61 -16.08 -29.02
CA SER A 28 -18.08 -15.76 -30.39
C SER A 28 -19.51 -16.11 -30.83
N ASN A 29 -20.56 -15.64 -30.14
CA ASN A 29 -21.88 -15.54 -30.79
C ASN A 29 -22.64 -14.26 -30.38
N THR A 30 -22.83 -13.37 -31.35
CA THR A 30 -23.14 -11.94 -31.22
C THR A 30 -24.63 -11.60 -31.22
N GLN A 31 -25.42 -12.23 -30.34
CA GLN A 31 -26.85 -11.83 -30.21
C GLN A 31 -27.43 -11.83 -28.79
N LYS A 32 -26.71 -12.33 -27.77
CA LYS A 32 -27.20 -12.37 -26.37
C LYS A 32 -26.48 -11.42 -25.40
N LYS A 33 -25.60 -10.54 -25.91
CA LYS A 33 -24.85 -9.56 -25.09
C LYS A 33 -25.69 -8.42 -24.48
N PRO A 34 -26.75 -7.89 -25.11
CA PRO A 34 -27.46 -6.73 -24.56
C PRO A 34 -28.26 -7.05 -23.30
N ASP A 35 -29.02 -8.15 -23.29
CA ASP A 35 -30.00 -8.43 -22.22
C ASP A 35 -29.37 -8.75 -20.87
N PHE A 36 -28.19 -9.38 -20.82
CA PHE A 36 -27.51 -9.72 -19.57
C PHE A 36 -26.80 -8.50 -18.94
N LEU A 37 -26.16 -7.66 -19.76
CA LEU A 37 -25.57 -6.39 -19.30
C LEU A 37 -26.64 -5.45 -18.77
N VAL A 38 -27.81 -5.39 -19.42
CA VAL A 38 -29.00 -4.64 -18.97
C VAL A 38 -29.57 -5.22 -17.66
N ARG A 39 -29.51 -6.55 -17.45
CA ARG A 39 -29.96 -7.19 -16.20
C ARG A 39 -28.99 -6.97 -15.03
N CYS A 40 -27.68 -6.96 -15.28
CA CYS A 40 -26.67 -6.58 -14.29
C CYS A 40 -26.71 -5.07 -13.97
N THR A 41 -27.00 -4.21 -14.95
CA THR A 41 -27.26 -2.78 -14.68
C THR A 41 -28.59 -2.55 -13.96
N LYS A 42 -29.60 -3.41 -14.17
CA LYS A 42 -30.81 -3.43 -13.34
C LYS A 42 -30.55 -3.91 -11.90
N LEU A 43 -29.60 -4.83 -11.68
CA LEU A 43 -29.20 -5.22 -10.32
C LEU A 43 -28.38 -4.13 -9.60
N SER A 44 -27.75 -3.21 -10.33
CA SER A 44 -27.06 -2.04 -9.75
C SER A 44 -27.99 -0.87 -9.42
N LEU A 45 -29.25 -0.91 -9.83
CA LEU A 45 -30.21 0.20 -9.63
C LEU A 45 -30.82 0.25 -8.21
N ASP A 46 -30.64 -0.80 -7.39
CA ASP A 46 -31.15 -0.87 -6.00
C ASP A 46 -30.03 -0.96 -4.94
N LEU A 47 -28.78 -0.66 -5.31
CA LEU A 47 -27.67 -0.67 -4.36
C LEU A 47 -27.63 0.67 -3.58
N PRO A 48 -27.53 0.64 -2.23
CA PRO A 48 -27.34 1.86 -1.44
C PRO A 48 -26.17 2.67 -1.99
N GLN A 49 -26.26 4.00 -2.01
CA GLN A 49 -25.26 4.91 -2.59
C GLN A 49 -23.80 4.54 -2.21
N GLY A 50 -23.54 4.19 -0.95
CA GLY A 50 -22.21 3.78 -0.48
C GLY A 50 -21.66 2.49 -1.10
N CYS A 51 -22.52 1.64 -1.67
CA CYS A 51 -22.12 0.47 -2.45
C CYS A 51 -21.59 0.90 -3.83
N MET A 52 -22.26 1.84 -4.50
CA MET A 52 -21.82 2.38 -5.80
C MET A 52 -20.51 3.16 -5.71
N ASP A 53 -20.32 3.91 -4.62
CA ASP A 53 -19.10 4.68 -4.33
C ASP A 53 -17.85 3.78 -4.17
N TYR A 54 -18.05 2.49 -3.87
CA TYR A 54 -17.00 1.47 -3.86
C TYR A 54 -16.89 0.74 -5.20
N TRP A 55 -18.02 0.26 -5.75
CA TRP A 55 -18.04 -0.64 -6.91
C TRP A 55 -17.51 -0.02 -8.20
N GLY A 56 -17.88 1.23 -8.49
CA GLY A 56 -17.40 1.92 -9.68
C GLY A 56 -15.88 2.01 -9.72
N PRO A 57 -15.24 2.60 -8.68
CA PRO A 57 -13.79 2.64 -8.56
C PRO A 57 -13.15 1.25 -8.50
N PHE A 58 -13.72 0.30 -7.73
CA PHE A 58 -13.19 -1.06 -7.66
C PHE A 58 -13.08 -1.72 -9.04
N MET A 59 -14.13 -1.65 -9.85
CA MET A 59 -14.12 -2.20 -11.21
C MET A 59 -13.11 -1.46 -12.11
N HIS A 60 -13.08 -0.13 -12.05
CA HIS A 60 -12.15 0.68 -12.85
C HIS A 60 -10.67 0.44 -12.49
N GLU A 61 -10.37 0.25 -11.20
CA GLU A 61 -9.02 0.01 -10.71
C GLU A 61 -8.59 -1.45 -10.89
N SER A 62 -9.52 -2.41 -10.88
CA SER A 62 -9.24 -3.84 -11.14
C SER A 62 -8.98 -4.14 -12.62
N PHE A 63 -9.58 -3.35 -13.52
CA PHE A 63 -9.45 -3.49 -14.97
C PHE A 63 -8.96 -2.18 -15.61
N PRO A 64 -7.72 -1.75 -15.30
CA PRO A 64 -7.23 -0.50 -15.84
C PRO A 64 -6.97 -0.60 -17.37
N PRO A 65 -6.82 0.53 -18.11
CA PRO A 65 -6.50 0.58 -19.56
C PRO A 65 -4.98 0.62 -19.86
N ARG A 66 -4.43 -0.18 -20.80
CA ARG A 66 -2.99 -0.50 -20.93
C ARG A 66 -2.01 0.57 -20.39
N SER A 67 -1.04 0.15 -19.57
CA SER A 67 -0.03 1.05 -19.01
C SER A 67 0.69 1.84 -20.11
N LYS A 68 0.87 3.14 -19.86
CA LYS A 68 1.68 4.04 -20.69
C LYS A 68 3.17 4.04 -20.31
N PHE A 69 3.50 3.41 -19.18
CA PHE A 69 4.86 3.29 -18.68
C PHE A 69 5.23 1.82 -18.54
N SER A 70 6.48 1.50 -18.84
CA SER A 70 7.08 0.21 -18.59
C SER A 70 8.30 0.35 -17.67
N VAL A 71 8.90 -0.78 -17.27
CA VAL A 71 10.07 -0.78 -16.38
C VAL A 71 11.28 -0.19 -17.12
N GLU A 72 11.33 -0.38 -18.43
CA GLU A 72 12.38 0.14 -19.32
C GLU A 72 12.41 1.67 -19.37
N ASP A 73 11.30 2.35 -19.01
CA ASP A 73 11.23 3.81 -18.94
C ASP A 73 11.86 4.39 -17.66
N ILE A 74 12.28 3.54 -16.71
CA ILE A 74 12.99 4.01 -15.50
C ILE A 74 14.37 4.53 -15.93
N PRO A 75 14.78 5.75 -15.52
CA PRO A 75 16.09 6.29 -15.87
C PRO A 75 17.21 5.51 -15.17
N ASP A 76 18.46 5.84 -15.50
CA ASP A 76 19.58 5.38 -14.68
C ASP A 76 19.49 5.97 -13.27
N LEU A 77 19.64 5.12 -12.25
CA LEU A 77 19.55 5.47 -10.84
C LEU A 77 20.90 5.35 -10.14
N SER A 78 22.00 5.33 -10.90
CA SER A 78 23.35 5.37 -10.36
C SER A 78 23.52 6.49 -9.32
N GLY A 79 24.07 6.14 -8.15
CA GLY A 79 24.26 7.08 -7.04
C GLY A 79 23.00 7.40 -6.24
N LYS A 80 21.82 6.87 -6.61
CA LYS A 80 20.58 6.99 -5.84
C LYS A 80 20.45 5.85 -4.83
N VAL A 81 19.98 6.20 -3.64
CA VAL A 81 19.82 5.29 -2.49
C VAL A 81 18.33 5.09 -2.23
N MET A 82 17.91 3.83 -2.22
CA MET A 82 16.52 3.42 -2.11
C MET A 82 16.32 2.48 -0.91
N LEU A 83 15.22 2.63 -0.18
CA LEU A 83 14.83 1.70 0.89
C LEU A 83 13.45 1.13 0.60
N VAL A 84 13.33 -0.20 0.51
CA VAL A 84 12.07 -0.89 0.21
C VAL A 84 11.67 -1.79 1.36
N THR A 85 10.56 -1.48 2.04
CA THR A 85 10.00 -2.37 3.06
C THR A 85 9.24 -3.53 2.43
N GLY A 86 9.41 -4.74 2.96
CA GLY A 86 8.77 -5.94 2.40
C GLY A 86 9.32 -6.33 1.02
N GLY A 87 10.57 -5.95 0.73
CA GLY A 87 11.18 -6.17 -0.58
C GLY A 87 11.50 -7.64 -0.92
N ASN A 88 11.30 -8.57 0.02
CA ASN A 88 11.68 -9.98 -0.16
C ASN A 88 10.63 -10.83 -0.90
N ARG A 89 9.49 -10.25 -1.34
CA ARG A 89 8.41 -10.96 -2.04
C ARG A 89 7.40 -10.02 -2.68
N GLY A 90 6.59 -10.56 -3.61
CA GLY A 90 5.44 -9.85 -4.19
C GLY A 90 5.85 -8.54 -4.86
N VAL A 91 5.07 -7.48 -4.64
CA VAL A 91 5.35 -6.15 -5.22
C VAL A 91 6.72 -5.61 -4.82
N GLY A 92 7.09 -5.78 -3.56
CA GLY A 92 8.39 -5.30 -3.06
C GLY A 92 9.57 -5.95 -3.78
N PHE A 93 9.47 -7.24 -4.11
CA PHE A 93 10.52 -7.95 -4.86
C PHE A 93 10.70 -7.39 -6.27
N GLU A 94 9.60 -7.17 -6.99
CA GLU A 94 9.65 -6.59 -8.34
C GLU A 94 10.13 -5.13 -8.32
N ILE A 95 9.80 -4.36 -7.27
CA ILE A 95 10.37 -3.02 -7.06
C ILE A 95 11.89 -3.12 -6.89
N VAL A 96 12.39 -3.97 -5.99
CA VAL A 96 13.83 -4.13 -5.77
C VAL A 96 14.54 -4.57 -7.05
N LYS A 97 13.97 -5.54 -7.78
CA LYS A 97 14.50 -6.01 -9.06
C LYS A 97 14.62 -4.89 -10.10
N ALA A 98 13.56 -4.10 -10.28
CA ALA A 98 13.58 -2.95 -11.17
C ALA A 98 14.64 -1.93 -10.76
N LEU A 99 14.71 -1.58 -9.46
CA LEU A 99 15.70 -0.61 -8.98
C LEU A 99 17.14 -1.10 -9.17
N LEU A 100 17.42 -2.38 -8.91
CA LEU A 100 18.74 -2.97 -9.13
C LEU A 100 19.13 -2.95 -10.61
N ASN A 101 18.24 -3.36 -11.52
CA ASN A 101 18.47 -3.32 -12.97
C ASN A 101 18.80 -1.91 -13.49
N HIS A 102 18.36 -0.88 -12.78
CA HIS A 102 18.63 0.53 -13.09
C HIS A 102 19.74 1.12 -12.20
N ASN A 103 20.66 0.30 -11.70
CA ASN A 103 21.88 0.69 -11.00
C ASN A 103 21.69 1.43 -9.66
N ALA A 104 20.49 1.41 -9.09
CA ALA A 104 20.24 1.98 -7.77
C ALA A 104 20.98 1.19 -6.68
N ARG A 105 21.35 1.89 -5.60
CA ARG A 105 21.74 1.25 -4.35
C ARG A 105 20.49 0.95 -3.53
N VAL A 106 20.17 -0.33 -3.37
CA VAL A 106 18.88 -0.76 -2.79
C VAL A 106 19.06 -1.45 -1.45
N TYR A 107 18.42 -0.88 -0.43
CA TYR A 107 18.22 -1.51 0.87
C TYR A 107 16.87 -2.25 0.85
N MET A 108 16.94 -3.56 1.09
CA MET A 108 15.78 -4.43 1.16
C MET A 108 15.45 -4.72 2.62
N ALA A 109 14.44 -4.06 3.14
CA ALA A 109 14.00 -4.24 4.51
C ALA A 109 12.95 -5.36 4.61
N SER A 110 13.15 -6.32 5.51
CA SER A 110 12.15 -7.34 5.79
C SER A 110 12.28 -7.96 7.18
N ARG A 111 11.21 -8.59 7.66
CA ARG A 111 11.19 -9.24 8.97
C ARG A 111 11.97 -10.55 9.01
N SER A 112 12.03 -11.32 7.93
CA SER A 112 12.66 -12.65 7.95
C SER A 112 14.01 -12.59 7.25
N ALA A 113 15.09 -12.82 8.01
CA ALA A 113 16.44 -12.85 7.46
C ALA A 113 16.57 -13.97 6.41
N ASP A 114 16.11 -15.19 6.72
CA ASP A 114 16.17 -16.31 5.77
C ASP A 114 15.43 -16.03 4.46
N ALA A 115 14.23 -15.45 4.54
CA ALA A 115 13.47 -15.10 3.34
C ALA A 115 14.12 -13.94 2.57
N ALA A 116 14.76 -13.00 3.27
CA ALA A 116 15.53 -11.93 2.64
C ALA A 116 16.77 -12.47 1.92
N THR A 117 17.56 -13.32 2.57
CA THR A 117 18.77 -13.91 1.98
C THR A 117 18.45 -14.69 0.71
N LYS A 118 17.37 -15.49 0.72
CA LYS A 118 16.92 -16.20 -0.50
C LYS A 118 16.52 -15.25 -1.61
N ALA A 119 15.76 -14.21 -1.29
CA ALA A 119 15.34 -13.21 -2.28
C ALA A 119 16.53 -12.40 -2.83
N ILE A 120 17.52 -12.04 -2.00
CA ILE A 120 18.73 -11.33 -2.42
C ILE A 120 19.56 -12.19 -3.37
N ALA A 121 19.73 -13.49 -3.07
CA ALA A 121 20.43 -14.41 -3.96
C ALA A 121 19.72 -14.51 -5.33
N GLU A 122 18.40 -14.69 -5.34
CA GLU A 122 17.61 -14.73 -6.58
C GLU A 122 17.73 -13.41 -7.37
N LEU A 123 17.65 -12.26 -6.70
CA LEU A 123 17.82 -10.95 -7.33
C LEU A 123 19.22 -10.78 -7.91
N LYS A 124 20.25 -11.28 -7.23
CA LYS A 124 21.63 -11.25 -7.71
C LYS A 124 21.82 -12.08 -8.96
N ASP A 125 21.20 -13.26 -9.02
CA ASP A 125 21.22 -14.11 -10.21
C ASP A 125 20.49 -13.45 -11.40
N ILE A 126 19.38 -12.75 -11.14
CA ILE A 126 18.58 -12.09 -12.19
C ILE A 126 19.23 -10.79 -12.69
N THR A 127 19.78 -9.99 -11.79
CA THR A 127 20.19 -8.59 -12.07
C THR A 127 21.70 -8.40 -12.13
N GLY A 128 22.48 -9.38 -11.66
CA GLY A 128 23.92 -9.24 -11.45
C GLY A 128 24.31 -8.31 -10.29
N ARG A 129 23.33 -7.79 -9.52
CA ARG A 129 23.52 -6.82 -8.44
C ARG A 129 22.85 -7.28 -7.15
N GLU A 130 23.40 -6.84 -6.04
CA GLU A 130 23.00 -7.32 -4.71
C GLU A 130 22.33 -6.19 -3.90
N ALA A 131 21.17 -6.49 -3.31
CA ALA A 131 20.51 -5.59 -2.36
C ALA A 131 21.07 -5.77 -0.94
N ILE A 132 21.02 -4.72 -0.14
CA ILE A 132 21.51 -4.71 1.25
C ILE A 132 20.36 -5.05 2.18
N PHE A 133 20.48 -6.13 2.94
CA PHE A 133 19.45 -6.52 3.89
C PHE A 133 19.38 -5.55 5.09
N VAL A 134 18.15 -5.20 5.48
CA VAL A 134 17.85 -4.54 6.75
C VAL A 134 16.76 -5.33 7.49
N LYS A 135 17.03 -5.73 8.73
CA LYS A 135 16.05 -6.43 9.56
C LYS A 135 15.01 -5.44 10.06
N LEU A 136 13.76 -5.59 9.60
CA LEU A 136 12.67 -4.68 9.95
C LEU A 136 11.35 -5.43 10.17
N ASP A 137 10.82 -5.34 11.38
CA ASP A 137 9.43 -5.64 11.70
C ASP A 137 8.66 -4.35 11.97
N LEU A 138 7.79 -3.95 11.04
CA LEU A 138 6.97 -2.73 11.16
C LEU A 138 5.94 -2.83 12.29
N SER A 139 5.63 -4.02 12.80
CA SER A 139 4.73 -4.20 13.93
C SER A 139 5.39 -3.95 15.30
N SER A 140 6.70 -3.65 15.34
CA SER A 140 7.45 -3.36 16.56
C SER A 140 8.19 -2.03 16.43
N GLN A 141 7.88 -1.08 17.31
CA GLN A 141 8.50 0.25 17.28
C GLN A 141 10.01 0.18 17.52
N THR A 142 10.45 -0.69 18.43
CA THR A 142 11.86 -0.97 18.68
C THR A 142 12.56 -1.47 17.42
N SER A 143 11.96 -2.43 16.71
CA SER A 143 12.54 -2.93 15.45
C SER A 143 12.63 -1.84 14.39
N VAL A 144 11.64 -0.95 14.30
CA VAL A 144 11.64 0.17 13.35
C VAL A 144 12.81 1.12 13.65
N GLN A 145 12.99 1.51 14.92
CA GLN A 145 14.08 2.41 15.32
C GLN A 145 15.45 1.77 15.10
N THR A 146 15.62 0.50 15.46
CA THR A 146 16.87 -0.23 15.21
C THR A 146 17.20 -0.26 13.72
N ALA A 147 16.23 -0.59 12.87
CA ALA A 147 16.41 -0.62 11.42
C ALA A 147 16.74 0.76 10.83
N ALA A 148 16.06 1.81 11.30
CA ALA A 148 16.30 3.18 10.85
C ALA A 148 17.71 3.65 11.25
N ASN A 149 18.12 3.39 12.49
CA ASN A 149 19.46 3.74 12.98
C ASN A 149 20.55 2.93 12.26
N GLU A 150 20.30 1.65 11.98
CA GLU A 150 21.20 0.83 11.16
C GLU A 150 21.37 1.44 9.76
N PHE A 151 20.28 1.86 9.12
CA PHE A 151 20.34 2.55 7.84
C PHE A 151 21.14 3.87 7.94
N LEU A 152 20.82 4.73 8.91
CA LEU A 152 21.47 6.04 9.10
C LEU A 152 22.96 5.94 9.45
N SER A 153 23.40 4.84 10.07
CA SER A 153 24.82 4.56 10.30
C SER A 153 25.60 4.19 9.03
N LYS A 154 24.90 3.86 7.94
CA LYS A 154 25.50 3.43 6.66
C LYS A 154 25.28 4.46 5.54
N GLU A 155 24.22 5.26 5.63
CA GLU A 155 23.81 6.19 4.58
C GLU A 155 23.44 7.54 5.14
N GLU A 156 24.04 8.59 4.59
CA GLU A 156 23.70 9.98 4.92
C GLU A 156 22.45 10.47 4.17
N ARG A 157 22.07 9.78 3.09
CA ARG A 157 21.02 10.23 2.16
C ARG A 157 20.09 9.09 1.76
N LEU A 158 18.81 9.42 1.65
CA LEU A 158 17.76 8.54 1.15
C LEU A 158 16.97 9.27 0.06
N HIS A 159 16.97 8.73 -1.15
CA HIS A 159 16.33 9.38 -2.29
C HIS A 159 14.89 8.92 -2.46
N VAL A 160 14.62 7.62 -2.23
CA VAL A 160 13.25 7.09 -2.25
C VAL A 160 13.04 6.07 -1.12
N LEU A 161 12.01 6.31 -0.31
CA LEU A 161 11.47 5.35 0.65
C LEU A 161 10.20 4.73 0.09
N PHE A 162 10.16 3.40 -0.03
CA PHE A 162 8.97 2.64 -0.39
C PHE A 162 8.40 1.96 0.86
N ASN A 163 7.36 2.57 1.43
CA ASN A 163 6.50 1.97 2.45
C ASN A 163 5.58 0.95 1.77
N ASN A 164 6.15 -0.20 1.41
CA ASN A 164 5.50 -1.26 0.65
C ASN A 164 4.98 -2.43 1.48
N ALA A 165 5.67 -2.76 2.58
CA ALA A 165 5.23 -3.83 3.45
C ALA A 165 3.85 -3.53 4.04
N GLY A 166 3.02 -4.57 4.09
CA GLY A 166 1.73 -4.52 4.77
C GLY A 166 1.16 -5.91 5.03
N VAL A 167 0.19 -5.96 5.94
CA VAL A 167 -0.61 -7.14 6.25
C VAL A 167 -2.08 -6.85 5.93
N MET A 168 -2.80 -7.91 5.56
CA MET A 168 -4.22 -7.87 5.26
C MET A 168 -4.87 -9.02 6.01
N ASP A 169 -5.92 -8.68 6.76
CA ASP A 169 -6.75 -9.57 7.55
C ASP A 169 -5.95 -10.61 8.37
N PRO A 170 -4.97 -10.19 9.20
CA PRO A 170 -4.39 -11.09 10.18
C PRO A 170 -5.46 -11.51 11.21
N PRO A 171 -5.33 -12.69 11.84
CA PRO A 171 -6.26 -13.12 12.89
C PRO A 171 -6.50 -12.03 13.95
N LEU A 172 -7.74 -11.78 14.34
CA LEU A 172 -8.08 -10.78 15.36
C LEU A 172 -7.33 -10.95 16.69
N ALA A 173 -6.90 -12.17 17.04
CA ALA A 173 -6.10 -12.40 18.25
C ALA A 173 -4.68 -11.80 18.17
N MET A 174 -4.21 -11.41 16.98
CA MET A 174 -2.91 -10.77 16.82
C MET A 174 -2.99 -9.28 17.20
N VAL A 175 -2.12 -8.89 18.12
CA VAL A 175 -1.92 -7.53 18.63
C VAL A 175 -0.41 -7.25 18.58
N SER A 176 -0.01 -5.99 18.39
CA SER A 176 1.41 -5.60 18.46
C SER A 176 1.96 -5.81 19.88
N ALA A 177 3.28 -5.86 20.03
CA ALA A 177 3.90 -6.02 21.35
C ALA A 177 3.55 -4.86 22.31
N GLU A 178 3.25 -3.69 21.75
CA GLU A 178 2.88 -2.47 22.45
C GLU A 178 1.35 -2.32 22.66
N GLY A 179 0.54 -3.33 22.31
CA GLY A 179 -0.90 -3.34 22.58
C GLY A 179 -1.78 -2.67 21.52
N TYR A 180 -1.27 -2.48 20.30
CA TYR A 180 -2.03 -1.88 19.18
C TYR A 180 -2.60 -2.94 18.24
N ASP A 181 -3.63 -2.57 17.48
CA ASP A 181 -4.10 -3.39 16.37
C ASP A 181 -2.93 -3.76 15.44
N TYR A 182 -2.77 -5.05 15.18
CA TYR A 182 -1.62 -5.55 14.41
C TYR A 182 -1.56 -4.99 12.99
N THR A 183 -2.73 -4.79 12.35
CA THR A 183 -2.81 -4.25 10.99
C THR A 183 -2.43 -2.78 10.97
N PHE A 184 -2.96 -1.98 11.89
CA PHE A 184 -2.65 -0.57 12.00
C PHE A 184 -1.20 -0.32 12.43
N ALA A 185 -0.68 -1.10 13.38
CA ALA A 185 0.71 -1.06 13.80
C ALA A 185 1.64 -1.29 12.60
N THR A 186 1.38 -2.33 11.81
CA THR A 186 2.21 -2.72 10.67
C THR A 186 2.07 -1.76 9.48
N ASN A 187 0.85 -1.38 9.12
CA ASN A 187 0.58 -0.65 7.88
C ASN A 187 0.75 0.86 8.05
N VAL A 188 0.53 1.41 9.25
CA VAL A 188 0.48 2.87 9.47
C VAL A 188 1.52 3.33 10.48
N MET A 189 1.52 2.78 11.70
CA MET A 189 2.42 3.25 12.77
C MET A 189 3.89 2.99 12.45
N GLY A 190 4.21 1.79 11.96
CA GLY A 190 5.56 1.43 11.54
C GLY A 190 6.07 2.34 10.41
N PRO A 191 5.34 2.51 9.30
CA PRO A 191 5.71 3.42 8.22
C PRO A 191 5.81 4.89 8.65
N TYR A 192 4.92 5.37 9.53
CA TYR A 192 5.05 6.70 10.15
C TYR A 192 6.39 6.83 10.86
N LEU A 193 6.66 5.96 11.84
CA LEU A 193 7.86 6.01 12.67
C LEU A 193 9.13 5.85 11.83
N LEU A 194 9.13 4.96 10.83
CA LEU A 194 10.24 4.78 9.91
C LEU A 194 10.50 6.05 9.09
N THR A 195 9.44 6.65 8.53
CA THR A 195 9.56 7.85 7.69
C THR A 195 10.05 9.05 8.49
N THR A 196 9.51 9.27 9.70
CA THR A 196 9.92 10.40 10.54
C THR A 196 11.33 10.22 11.08
N THR A 197 11.73 9.00 11.46
CA THR A 197 13.11 8.72 11.90
C THR A 197 14.12 8.90 10.76
N LEU A 198 13.77 8.53 9.52
CA LEU A 198 14.63 8.70 8.34
C LEU A 198 14.53 10.09 7.70
N LEU A 199 13.77 11.02 8.27
CA LEU A 199 13.56 12.35 7.72
C LEU A 199 14.88 13.11 7.48
N PRO A 200 15.90 13.08 8.37
CA PRO A 200 17.19 13.73 8.10
C PRO A 200 17.84 13.24 6.79
N ALA A 201 17.87 11.92 6.56
CA ALA A 201 18.42 11.35 5.34
C ALA A 201 17.56 11.63 4.11
N LEU A 202 16.23 11.68 4.24
CA LEU A 202 15.32 12.08 3.17
C LEU A 202 15.57 13.53 2.74
N LEU A 203 15.78 14.44 3.68
CA LEU A 203 16.07 15.85 3.40
C LEU A 203 17.45 16.04 2.76
N ALA A 204 18.45 15.27 3.21
CA ALA A 204 19.76 15.22 2.56
C ALA A 204 19.64 14.64 1.13
N GLY A 205 18.82 13.61 0.96
CA GLY A 205 18.47 13.03 -0.34
C GLY A 205 17.82 14.05 -1.28
N ALA A 206 16.90 14.87 -0.77
CA ALA A 206 16.26 15.95 -1.53
C ALA A 206 17.29 16.99 -1.98
N THR A 207 18.14 17.45 -1.07
CA THR A 207 19.21 18.43 -1.35
C THR A 207 20.21 17.90 -2.40
N SER A 208 20.54 16.61 -2.35
CA SER A 208 21.50 15.98 -3.28
C SER A 208 20.89 15.52 -4.62
N SER A 209 19.58 15.64 -4.79
CA SER A 209 18.90 15.26 -6.03
C SER A 209 18.86 16.41 -7.02
N GLU A 210 19.00 16.11 -8.32
CA GLU A 210 19.00 17.09 -9.40
C GLU A 210 17.70 17.91 -9.47
N ASP A 211 16.58 17.28 -9.14
CA ASP A 211 15.26 17.91 -9.07
C ASP A 211 14.96 18.54 -7.70
N GLY A 212 15.90 18.47 -6.75
CA GLY A 212 15.73 18.94 -5.39
C GLY A 212 14.71 18.13 -4.57
N LYS A 213 14.40 16.87 -4.96
CA LYS A 213 13.35 16.06 -4.32
C LYS A 213 13.81 14.70 -3.83
N ALA A 214 13.34 14.34 -2.63
CA ALA A 214 13.27 12.95 -2.18
C ALA A 214 11.82 12.49 -2.14
N ARG A 215 11.58 11.19 -2.26
CA ARG A 215 10.24 10.62 -2.44
C ARG A 215 9.89 9.61 -1.35
N VAL A 216 8.68 9.68 -0.83
CA VAL A 216 8.07 8.68 0.05
C VAL A 216 6.85 8.09 -0.66
N VAL A 217 6.92 6.82 -1.02
CA VAL A 217 5.86 6.10 -1.73
C VAL A 217 5.21 5.12 -0.76
N THR A 218 3.92 5.28 -0.48
CA THR A 218 3.18 4.44 0.48
C THR A 218 2.12 3.62 -0.24
N LEU A 219 2.16 2.30 -0.11
CA LEU A 219 1.16 1.44 -0.74
C LEU A 219 -0.13 1.37 0.08
N ALA A 220 -1.17 1.98 -0.49
CA ALA A 220 -2.56 1.91 -0.06
C ALA A 220 -3.33 0.82 -0.84
N SER A 221 -4.65 0.90 -0.86
CA SER A 221 -5.52 -0.04 -1.58
C SER A 221 -6.85 0.61 -1.91
N VAL A 222 -7.56 0.14 -2.94
CA VAL A 222 -8.98 0.51 -3.17
C VAL A 222 -9.86 0.20 -1.95
N MET A 223 -9.42 -0.71 -1.07
CA MET A 223 -10.11 -1.05 0.17
C MET A 223 -10.26 0.12 1.14
N HIS A 224 -9.46 1.18 0.99
CA HIS A 224 -9.63 2.41 1.76
C HIS A 224 -11.06 2.98 1.68
N ARG A 225 -11.76 2.73 0.56
CA ARG A 225 -13.12 3.22 0.30
C ARG A 225 -14.18 2.56 1.18
N LEU A 226 -13.95 1.34 1.66
CA LEU A 226 -14.91 0.62 2.50
C LEU A 226 -14.99 1.20 3.91
N ARG A 227 -14.00 2.00 4.33
CA ARG A 227 -13.99 2.63 5.64
C ARG A 227 -13.52 4.08 5.53
N PRO A 228 -14.45 5.03 5.34
CA PRO A 228 -14.11 6.46 5.20
C PRO A 228 -13.59 7.11 6.46
N THR A 229 -13.58 6.45 7.62
CA THR A 229 -13.24 7.06 8.90
C THR A 229 -12.19 6.23 9.63
N ILE A 230 -11.38 6.90 10.43
CA ILE A 230 -10.45 6.23 11.35
C ILE A 230 -11.14 6.18 12.71
N ASP A 231 -11.37 4.96 13.21
CA ASP A 231 -11.90 4.75 14.55
C ASP A 231 -10.73 4.59 15.52
N PHE A 232 -10.40 5.66 16.25
CA PHE A 232 -9.21 5.71 17.10
C PHE A 232 -9.28 4.75 18.29
N ASP A 233 -10.47 4.44 18.78
CA ASP A 233 -10.66 3.47 19.87
C ASP A 233 -10.40 2.03 19.40
N SER A 234 -10.53 1.78 18.09
CA SER A 234 -10.23 0.48 17.48
C SER A 234 -8.74 0.26 17.19
N LEU A 235 -7.89 1.28 17.37
CA LEU A 235 -6.45 1.20 17.07
C LEU A 235 -5.66 0.54 18.20
N VAL A 236 -6.24 0.48 19.40
CA VAL A 236 -5.71 -0.21 20.58
C VAL A 236 -6.46 -1.51 20.79
N ASP A 237 -5.84 -2.47 21.47
CA ASP A 237 -6.53 -3.71 21.80
C ASP A 237 -7.74 -3.45 22.72
N GLY A 238 -8.87 -4.07 22.38
CA GLY A 238 -10.11 -3.86 23.11
C GLY A 238 -11.38 -4.18 22.32
N PRO A 239 -12.57 -3.98 22.94
CA PRO A 239 -13.85 -4.35 22.33
C PRO A 239 -14.12 -3.66 21.00
N ALA A 240 -13.82 -2.36 20.87
CA ALA A 240 -14.03 -1.59 19.64
C ALA A 240 -13.29 -2.20 18.45
N ARG A 241 -12.04 -2.63 18.66
CA ARG A 241 -11.22 -3.32 17.67
C ARG A 241 -11.83 -4.66 17.23
N VAL A 242 -12.22 -5.49 18.19
CA VAL A 242 -12.83 -6.81 17.92
C VAL A 242 -14.17 -6.67 17.19
N GLU A 243 -14.98 -5.69 17.58
CA GLU A 243 -16.29 -5.42 16.97
C GLU A 243 -16.21 -4.95 15.53
N LEU A 244 -15.13 -4.24 15.17
CA LEU A 244 -14.90 -3.72 13.83
C LEU A 244 -14.60 -4.85 12.84
N GLY A 245 -13.75 -5.81 13.24
CA GLY A 245 -13.39 -6.99 12.45
C GLY A 245 -12.28 -6.75 11.42
N GLU A 246 -11.64 -7.84 10.99
CA GLU A 246 -10.37 -7.86 10.24
C GLU A 246 -10.41 -7.00 8.98
N THR A 247 -11.41 -7.21 8.12
CA THR A 247 -11.54 -6.47 6.85
C THR A 247 -11.72 -4.97 7.05
N ALA A 248 -12.43 -4.55 8.10
CA ALA A 248 -12.65 -3.14 8.39
C ALA A 248 -11.41 -2.50 9.04
N LEU A 249 -10.68 -3.23 9.88
CA LEU A 249 -9.35 -2.84 10.39
C LEU A 249 -8.35 -2.64 9.24
N TYR A 250 -8.35 -3.54 8.25
CA TYR A 250 -7.53 -3.38 7.05
C TYR A 250 -7.98 -2.19 6.19
N ALA A 251 -9.27 -2.05 5.92
CA ALA A 251 -9.82 -0.93 5.15
C ALA A 251 -9.48 0.43 5.78
N GLN A 252 -9.62 0.59 7.11
CA GLN A 252 -9.23 1.83 7.78
C GLN A 252 -7.72 2.07 7.72
N SER A 253 -6.89 1.03 7.82
CA SER A 253 -5.44 1.19 7.69
C SER A 253 -5.06 1.76 6.32
N LYS A 254 -5.74 1.31 5.26
CA LYS A 254 -5.51 1.79 3.89
C LYS A 254 -6.08 3.19 3.65
N ASN A 255 -7.09 3.60 4.42
CA ASN A 255 -7.55 4.99 4.47
C ASN A 255 -6.50 5.87 5.17
N ALA A 256 -6.01 5.44 6.33
CA ALA A 256 -4.98 6.11 7.10
C ALA A 256 -3.65 6.25 6.34
N ASP A 257 -3.26 5.27 5.52
CA ASP A 257 -2.09 5.38 4.62
C ASP A 257 -2.17 6.61 3.69
N ILE A 258 -3.36 6.87 3.13
CA ILE A 258 -3.59 8.00 2.23
C ILE A 258 -3.58 9.32 3.01
N VAL A 259 -4.25 9.35 4.18
CA VAL A 259 -4.25 10.51 5.08
C VAL A 259 -2.82 10.86 5.50
N LEU A 260 -2.06 9.88 5.97
CA LEU A 260 -0.68 10.05 6.41
C LEU A 260 0.23 10.52 5.26
N SER A 261 0.09 9.94 4.06
CA SER A 261 0.87 10.36 2.90
C SER A 261 0.65 11.85 2.57
N LYS A 262 -0.60 12.33 2.65
CA LYS A 262 -0.91 13.75 2.45
C LYS A 262 -0.37 14.64 3.57
N GLU A 263 -0.42 14.20 4.82
CA GLU A 263 0.18 14.95 5.92
C GLU A 263 1.70 15.09 5.77
N ILE A 264 2.40 14.03 5.35
CA ILE A 264 3.84 14.11 5.02
C ILE A 264 4.08 15.16 3.91
N ALA A 265 3.24 15.17 2.87
CA ALA A 265 3.34 16.16 1.79
C ALA A 265 3.06 17.59 2.28
N ARG A 266 2.05 17.80 3.15
CA ARG A 266 1.75 19.12 3.74
C ARG A 266 2.88 19.62 4.63
N ARG A 267 3.49 18.74 5.43
CA ARG A 267 4.47 19.10 6.46
C ARG A 267 5.89 19.29 5.94
N TYR A 268 6.26 18.59 4.86
CA TYR A 268 7.65 18.55 4.38
C TYR A 268 7.78 18.80 2.87
N GLY A 269 6.69 19.11 2.18
CA GLY A 269 6.69 19.36 0.74
C GLY A 269 7.49 20.60 0.32
N ASP A 270 7.45 21.64 1.15
CA ASP A 270 8.26 22.86 1.04
C ASP A 270 9.76 22.58 1.20
N ARG A 271 10.11 21.52 1.94
CA ARG A 271 11.48 21.04 2.16
C ARG A 271 11.94 19.99 1.16
N GLY A 272 11.19 19.80 0.07
CA GLY A 272 11.57 18.91 -1.03
C GLY A 272 11.10 17.46 -0.89
N ILE A 273 10.29 17.13 0.13
CA ILE A 273 9.75 15.77 0.29
C ILE A 273 8.47 15.61 -0.54
N VAL A 274 8.50 14.72 -1.52
CA VAL A 274 7.34 14.31 -2.30
C VAL A 274 6.76 13.05 -1.66
N SER A 275 5.52 13.13 -1.16
CA SER A 275 4.83 11.95 -0.61
C SER A 275 3.65 11.56 -1.49
N THR A 276 3.54 10.27 -1.82
CA THR A 276 2.51 9.74 -2.71
C THR A 276 1.95 8.44 -2.17
N ALA A 277 0.62 8.34 -2.10
CA ALA A 277 -0.07 7.09 -1.81
C ALA A 277 -0.44 6.38 -3.11
N VAL A 278 -0.30 5.05 -3.16
CA VAL A 278 -0.48 4.28 -4.39
C VAL A 278 -1.32 3.03 -4.10
N ASN A 279 -2.42 2.83 -4.84
CA ASN A 279 -3.02 1.51 -4.99
C ASN A 279 -2.36 0.78 -6.17
N PRO A 280 -1.61 -0.31 -5.92
CA PRO A 280 -0.91 -1.02 -6.98
C PRO A 280 -1.85 -1.92 -7.81
N GLY A 281 -3.13 -2.03 -7.41
CA GLY A 281 -4.13 -2.87 -8.06
C GLY A 281 -4.31 -4.21 -7.36
N ILE A 282 -5.17 -5.08 -7.91
CA ILE A 282 -5.33 -6.44 -7.41
C ILE A 282 -4.20 -7.29 -8.00
N LEU A 283 -3.32 -7.80 -7.16
CA LEU A 283 -2.10 -8.46 -7.59
C LEU A 283 -1.94 -9.81 -6.89
N ASN A 284 -1.42 -10.81 -7.62
CA ASN A 284 -1.19 -12.15 -7.08
C ASN A 284 0.03 -12.12 -6.15
N THR A 285 -0.16 -11.67 -4.93
CA THR A 285 0.91 -11.51 -3.96
C THR A 285 0.62 -12.30 -2.70
N HIS A 286 1.66 -12.57 -1.93
CA HIS A 286 1.53 -13.16 -0.60
C HIS A 286 0.66 -12.34 0.37
N LEU A 287 0.25 -11.11 0.04
CA LEU A 287 -0.72 -10.35 0.82
C LEU A 287 -2.02 -11.13 1.02
N MET A 288 -2.43 -11.92 0.02
CA MET A 288 -3.63 -12.74 0.07
C MET A 288 -3.50 -13.99 0.95
N ARG A 289 -2.39 -14.24 1.66
CA ARG A 289 -2.13 -15.52 2.34
C ARG A 289 -3.24 -15.92 3.34
N HIS A 290 -3.86 -14.96 4.00
CA HIS A 290 -4.91 -15.17 5.00
C HIS A 290 -6.32 -15.23 4.42
N LEU A 291 -6.51 -14.90 3.13
CA LEU A 291 -7.80 -15.08 2.47
C LEU A 291 -8.14 -16.56 2.34
N ASP A 292 -9.43 -16.86 2.44
CA ASP A 292 -9.93 -18.20 2.20
C ASP A 292 -9.69 -18.63 0.72
N PRO A 293 -9.60 -19.94 0.44
CA PRO A 293 -9.32 -20.45 -0.90
C PRO A 293 -10.33 -20.01 -1.97
N ILE A 294 -11.59 -19.78 -1.61
CA ILE A 294 -12.66 -19.40 -2.54
C ILE A 294 -12.46 -17.94 -2.97
N THR A 295 -12.18 -17.04 -2.02
CA THR A 295 -11.83 -15.64 -2.32
C THR A 295 -10.56 -15.54 -3.17
N LYS A 296 -9.52 -16.35 -2.89
CA LYS A 296 -8.32 -16.44 -3.73
C LYS A 296 -8.64 -16.88 -5.17
N MET A 297 -9.54 -17.85 -5.34
CA MET A 297 -9.97 -18.33 -6.66
C MET A 297 -10.73 -17.25 -7.45
N ILE A 298 -11.57 -16.48 -6.75
CA ILE A 298 -12.37 -15.39 -7.31
C ILE A 298 -11.51 -14.22 -7.80
N LEU A 299 -10.46 -13.86 -7.05
CA LEU A 299 -9.59 -12.73 -7.39
C LEU A 299 -8.57 -13.06 -8.51
N LYS A 300 -8.31 -14.34 -8.77
CA LYS A 300 -7.33 -14.85 -9.75
C LYS A 300 -7.38 -14.20 -11.15
N PRO A 301 -8.54 -13.89 -11.75
CA PRO A 301 -8.63 -13.27 -13.08
C PRO A 301 -8.26 -11.79 -13.11
N ALA A 302 -8.28 -11.09 -11.97
CA ALA A 302 -7.95 -9.68 -11.83
C ALA A 302 -6.48 -9.45 -11.43
N LEU A 303 -5.69 -10.53 -11.31
CA LEU A 303 -4.29 -10.46 -10.88
C LEU A 303 -3.38 -10.09 -12.04
N TRP A 304 -2.87 -8.86 -12.02
CA TRP A 304 -1.89 -8.40 -13.01
C TRP A 304 -0.46 -8.80 -12.60
N LYS A 305 0.42 -9.03 -13.58
CA LYS A 305 1.87 -9.08 -13.31
C LYS A 305 2.32 -7.67 -12.92
N ALA A 306 3.10 -7.57 -11.85
CA ALA A 306 3.71 -6.33 -11.41
C ALA A 306 4.61 -5.76 -12.52
N SER A 307 4.12 -4.75 -13.23
CA SER A 307 4.88 -3.92 -14.16
C SER A 307 4.54 -2.48 -13.80
N TYR A 308 5.54 -1.75 -13.33
CA TYR A 308 5.34 -0.40 -12.80
C TYR A 308 6.34 0.55 -13.43
N GLY A 309 5.84 1.62 -14.02
CA GLY A 309 6.46 2.94 -13.90
C GLY A 309 5.67 3.72 -12.85
N SER A 310 6.34 4.53 -12.02
CA SER A 310 5.66 5.44 -11.09
C SER A 310 6.09 6.88 -11.35
N VAL A 311 5.11 7.74 -11.60
CA VAL A 311 5.29 9.19 -11.46
C VAL A 311 4.98 9.51 -10.01
N CYS A 312 5.95 9.99 -9.24
CA CYS A 312 5.69 10.41 -7.86
C CYS A 312 5.11 11.83 -7.88
N LEU A 313 3.85 11.99 -7.45
CA LEU A 313 3.15 13.27 -7.40
C LEU A 313 2.79 13.60 -5.95
N SER A 314 3.29 14.73 -5.45
CA SER A 314 3.16 15.08 -4.04
C SER A 314 1.69 15.28 -3.64
N GLY A 315 1.28 14.64 -2.53
CA GLY A 315 -0.07 14.71 -1.98
C GLY A 315 -1.14 14.02 -2.83
N LYS A 316 -0.75 13.25 -3.86
CA LYS A 316 -1.70 12.56 -4.74
C LYS A 316 -1.87 11.09 -4.35
N TYR A 317 -3.04 10.57 -4.72
CA TYR A 317 -3.35 9.15 -4.71
C TYR A 317 -3.27 8.62 -6.14
N LEU A 318 -2.45 7.60 -6.35
CA LEU A 318 -2.32 6.96 -7.64
C LEU A 318 -3.07 5.63 -7.63
N ILE A 319 -3.83 5.42 -8.69
CA ILE A 319 -4.47 4.14 -9.01
C ILE A 319 -3.57 3.38 -10.00
N PRO A 320 -3.89 2.12 -10.32
CA PRO A 320 -3.02 1.29 -11.16
C PRO A 320 -2.55 1.98 -12.45
N TRP A 321 -1.25 1.75 -12.73
CA TRP A 321 -0.47 2.35 -13.82
C TRP A 321 -0.19 3.84 -13.66
N ALA A 322 0.10 4.25 -12.42
CA ALA A 322 0.52 5.59 -12.03
C ALA A 322 -0.42 6.71 -12.49
N ARG A 323 -1.70 6.38 -12.66
CA ARG A 323 -2.74 7.35 -13.00
C ARG A 323 -3.18 8.04 -11.73
N VAL A 324 -3.36 9.36 -11.78
CA VAL A 324 -3.98 10.09 -10.67
C VAL A 324 -5.42 9.59 -10.55
N GLY A 325 -5.82 9.19 -9.34
CA GLY A 325 -7.18 8.79 -9.03
C GLY A 325 -7.74 9.55 -7.84
N ASP A 326 -9.06 9.51 -7.71
CA ASP A 326 -9.77 10.22 -6.64
C ASP A 326 -9.89 9.33 -5.41
N ALA A 327 -9.08 9.57 -4.39
CA ALA A 327 -9.27 8.92 -3.09
C ALA A 327 -10.59 9.34 -2.44
N GLN A 328 -11.09 8.55 -1.49
CA GLN A 328 -12.30 8.89 -0.73
C GLN A 328 -12.19 10.28 -0.09
N ALA A 329 -13.28 11.06 -0.13
CA ALA A 329 -13.28 12.47 0.26
C ALA A 329 -12.74 12.71 1.69
N SER A 330 -13.03 11.81 2.62
CA SER A 330 -12.52 11.88 4.00
C SER A 330 -10.99 11.88 4.10
N THR A 331 -10.30 11.26 3.14
CA THR A 331 -8.84 11.29 3.10
C THR A 331 -8.27 12.67 2.79
N GLN A 332 -9.10 13.61 2.31
CA GLN A 332 -8.70 15.00 2.03
C GLN A 332 -8.82 15.90 3.27
N ASP A 333 -9.59 15.49 4.28
CA ASP A 333 -9.85 16.30 5.47
C ASP A 333 -8.57 16.57 6.26
N GLU A 334 -8.21 17.84 6.39
CA GLU A 334 -6.99 18.26 7.08
C GLU A 334 -7.08 18.05 8.59
N ASN A 335 -8.29 18.11 9.17
CA ASN A 335 -8.45 17.91 10.60
C ASN A 335 -8.20 16.44 10.97
N THR A 336 -8.74 15.50 10.19
CA THR A 336 -8.40 14.07 10.28
C THR A 336 -6.90 13.84 10.14
N GLY A 337 -6.26 14.52 9.19
CA GLY A 337 -4.80 14.46 9.01
C GLY A 337 -4.02 14.92 10.23
N LYS A 338 -4.30 16.13 10.73
CA LYS A 338 -3.64 16.69 11.92
C LYS A 338 -3.86 15.82 13.16
N PHE A 339 -5.08 15.31 13.35
CA PHE A 339 -5.41 14.45 14.48
C PHE A 339 -4.69 13.10 14.39
N LEU A 340 -4.71 12.44 13.21
CA LEU A 340 -3.96 11.20 12.99
C LEU A 340 -2.46 11.40 13.27
N TRP A 341 -1.88 12.50 12.79
CA TRP A 341 -0.47 12.82 13.04
C TRP A 341 -0.18 12.94 14.54
N ALA A 342 -0.95 13.75 15.27
CA ALA A 342 -0.77 13.95 16.70
C ALA A 342 -0.98 12.64 17.48
N TRP A 343 -1.94 11.81 17.07
CA TRP A 343 -2.13 10.49 17.65
C TRP A 343 -0.90 9.61 17.43
N LEU A 344 -0.36 9.56 16.21
CA LEU A 344 0.84 8.77 15.89
C LEU A 344 2.07 9.26 16.67
N GLU A 345 2.26 10.57 16.79
CA GLU A 345 3.35 11.17 17.58
C GLU A 345 3.28 10.79 19.07
N ASN A 346 2.08 10.81 19.66
CA ASN A 346 1.90 10.43 21.07
C ASN A 346 2.09 8.92 21.31
N HIS A 347 1.80 8.09 20.32
CA HIS A 347 1.80 6.63 20.46
C HIS A 347 3.04 5.95 19.87
N THR A 348 3.87 6.70 19.13
CA THR A 348 5.17 6.22 18.65
C THR A 348 6.27 7.05 19.29
N ARG A 349 7.12 6.40 20.08
CA ARG A 349 8.23 7.11 20.73
C ARG A 349 9.31 7.38 19.70
N ALA A 350 9.21 8.48 18.94
CA ALA A 350 10.40 9.02 18.30
C ALA A 350 11.38 9.38 19.43
N ALA A 351 12.66 9.00 19.29
CA ALA A 351 13.67 9.46 20.24
C ALA A 351 13.58 11.01 20.28
N PRO A 352 13.59 11.64 21.47
CA PRO A 352 13.55 13.10 21.54
C PRO A 352 14.72 13.66 20.73
N GLU A 353 14.44 14.64 19.88
CA GLU A 353 15.47 15.45 19.21
C GLU A 353 16.44 15.94 20.30
N LYS A 354 17.71 15.53 20.21
CA LYS A 354 18.79 15.96 21.10
C LYS A 354 19.49 17.18 20.54
#